data_AF-A0A1X2FA35-F1
#
_entry.id   AF-A0A1X2FA35-F1
#
_cell.length_a   1.000
_cell.length_b   1.000
_cell.length_c   1.000
_cell.angle_alpha   90.00
_cell.angle_beta   90.00
_cell.angle_gamma   90.00
#
_symmetry.space_group_name_H-M   'P 1'
#
loop_
_entity.id
_entity.type
_entity.pdbx_description
1 polymer ?
#
loop_
_entity_poly.entity_id
_entity_poly.type
_entity_poly.pdbx_seq_one_letter_code
_entity_poly.pdbx_strand_id
1 'polypeptide(L)'
;MTDQHTYPPPVATYPGRGAMPPAPPTPPMPQFYPAPAPRKRRGGNIAAVIGVAVVAVLTAGVIGGLIGNHMATGTTAAPPPPAAAPPAPTAEQVKASTIDLCTRFAAGYRAMPSPQRSTGDILPSYNYISEALNANPNADTAIRDAVAQSLKMARDQISNFSDQPRVGAIEPSKTWTAEAANAVDQHAWDLCKAYGS
;
A
#
# COMPACT_ATOMS: atom_id res chain seq x y z
N MET A 1 -40.56 10.54 -23.62
CA MET A 1 -40.64 11.67 -22.67
C MET A 1 -39.35 11.65 -21.86
N THR A 2 -38.44 12.56 -22.19
CA THR A 2 -37.10 12.68 -21.59
C THR A 2 -37.10 13.96 -20.76
N ASP A 3 -36.99 13.84 -19.44
CA ASP A 3 -36.86 14.99 -18.55
C ASP A 3 -35.39 15.40 -18.44
N GLN A 4 -35.09 16.57 -18.97
CA GLN A 4 -33.80 17.24 -18.93
C GLN A 4 -33.88 18.28 -17.81
N HIS A 5 -33.25 18.05 -16.66
CA HIS A 5 -33.19 19.03 -15.58
C HIS A 5 -31.90 19.84 -15.67
N THR A 6 -32.03 21.03 -16.28
CA THR A 6 -31.03 22.10 -16.29
C THR A 6 -31.06 22.83 -14.95
N TYR A 7 -29.97 22.79 -14.19
CA TYR A 7 -29.79 23.63 -12.99
C TYR A 7 -29.09 24.94 -13.36
N PRO A 8 -29.63 26.12 -12.99
CA PRO A 8 -28.92 27.39 -13.14
C PRO A 8 -27.84 27.55 -12.05
N PRO A 9 -26.71 28.24 -12.32
CA PRO A 9 -25.70 28.50 -11.29
C PRO A 9 -26.15 29.61 -10.32
N PRO A 10 -25.94 29.45 -9.00
CA PRO A 10 -26.15 30.56 -8.08
C PRO A 10 -25.02 31.58 -8.20
N VAL A 11 -25.36 32.79 -8.66
CA VAL A 11 -24.54 34.00 -8.51
C VAL A 11 -24.66 34.48 -7.06
N ALA A 12 -23.57 34.35 -6.30
CA ALA A 12 -23.43 34.96 -4.98
C ALA A 12 -22.53 36.21 -5.07
N THR A 13 -23.17 37.36 -4.93
CA THR A 13 -22.57 38.70 -4.82
C THR A 13 -21.75 38.80 -3.53
N TYR A 14 -20.46 39.14 -3.61
CA TYR A 14 -19.61 39.42 -2.44
C TYR A 14 -19.82 40.86 -1.94
N PRO A 15 -20.21 41.10 -0.68
CA PRO A 15 -20.02 42.40 -0.05
C PRO A 15 -18.68 42.46 0.70
N GLY A 16 -17.90 43.51 0.40
CA GLY A 16 -17.21 44.33 1.40
C GLY A 16 -16.14 43.70 2.30
N ARG A 17 -14.91 44.18 2.09
CA ARG A 17 -13.73 44.03 2.97
C ARG A 17 -14.03 44.58 4.38
N GLY A 18 -14.26 43.70 5.35
CA GLY A 18 -14.40 44.02 6.78
C GLY A 18 -13.49 43.12 7.63
N ALA A 19 -12.81 43.69 8.61
CA ALA A 19 -11.81 43.02 9.45
C ALA A 19 -12.41 41.84 10.24
N MET A 20 -11.74 40.68 10.21
CA MET A 20 -12.11 39.52 11.03
C MET A 20 -11.62 39.70 12.48
N PRO A 21 -12.40 39.27 13.50
CA PRO A 21 -11.94 39.23 14.89
C PRO A 21 -10.81 38.20 15.09
N PRO A 22 -9.92 38.39 16.09
CA PRO A 22 -8.80 37.49 16.31
C PRO A 22 -9.27 36.08 16.69
N ALA A 23 -8.63 35.07 16.11
CA ALA A 23 -8.89 33.66 16.38
C ALA A 23 -8.50 33.31 17.84
N PRO A 24 -9.28 32.44 18.53
CA PRO A 24 -8.91 31.95 19.85
C PRO A 24 -7.63 31.09 19.79
N PRO A 25 -6.82 31.05 20.87
CA PRO A 25 -5.58 30.29 20.89
C PRO A 25 -5.86 28.79 20.76
N THR A 26 -5.21 28.17 19.77
CA THR A 26 -5.24 26.71 19.56
C THR A 26 -4.47 26.00 20.68
N PRO A 27 -5.04 24.98 21.34
CA PRO A 27 -4.28 24.12 22.24
C PRO A 27 -3.19 23.36 21.46
N PRO A 28 -1.99 23.15 22.04
CA PRO A 28 -0.89 22.47 21.36
C PRO A 28 -1.20 20.98 21.17
N MET A 29 -1.41 20.56 19.93
CA MET A 29 -1.48 19.14 19.56
C MET A 29 -0.06 18.56 19.42
N PRO A 30 0.21 17.35 19.94
CA PRO A 30 1.54 16.77 19.91
C PRO A 30 2.06 16.55 18.48
N GLN A 31 3.16 17.25 18.16
CA GLN A 31 3.90 17.15 16.91
C GLN A 31 4.86 15.94 16.98
N PHE A 32 4.43 14.78 16.49
CA PHE A 32 5.32 13.62 16.31
C PHE A 32 5.27 13.10 14.87
N TYR A 33 5.63 13.98 13.94
CA TYR A 33 6.21 13.61 12.65
C TYR A 33 7.47 14.47 12.49
N PRO A 34 8.63 13.92 12.09
CA PRO A 34 9.74 14.78 11.72
C PRO A 34 9.28 15.65 10.55
N ALA A 35 9.22 16.97 10.79
CA ALA A 35 8.90 17.95 9.76
C ALA A 35 9.84 17.74 8.55
N PRO A 36 9.34 17.77 7.30
CA PRO A 36 10.20 17.69 6.14
C PRO A 36 11.22 18.84 6.19
N ALA A 37 12.51 18.50 6.12
CA ALA A 37 13.54 19.51 5.98
C ALA A 37 13.27 20.36 4.73
N PRO A 38 13.43 21.70 4.79
CA PRO A 38 13.22 22.55 3.63
C PRO A 38 14.17 22.15 2.50
N ARG A 39 13.61 21.78 1.35
CA ARG A 39 14.39 21.36 0.18
C ARG A 39 15.11 22.58 -0.42
N LYS A 40 16.42 22.70 -0.15
CA LYS A 40 17.30 23.58 -0.93
C LYS A 40 17.41 22.99 -2.34
N ARG A 41 16.70 23.58 -3.31
CA ARG A 41 16.91 23.27 -4.74
C ARG A 41 18.36 23.58 -5.08
N ARG A 42 19.18 22.54 -5.23
CA ARG A 42 20.48 22.64 -5.89
C ARG A 42 20.44 21.68 -7.07
N GLY A 43 20.33 22.26 -8.27
CA GLY A 43 20.53 21.54 -9.51
C GLY A 43 21.93 20.94 -9.52
N GLY A 44 22.02 19.68 -9.91
CA GLY A 44 23.25 18.95 -10.07
C GLY A 44 22.93 17.65 -10.80
N ASN A 45 23.39 17.56 -12.04
CA ASN A 45 23.25 16.38 -12.88
C ASN A 45 23.95 15.20 -12.18
N ILE A 46 23.20 14.17 -11.82
CA ILE A 46 23.77 12.87 -11.45
C ILE A 46 23.36 11.90 -12.54
N ALA A 47 24.34 11.57 -13.38
CA ALA A 47 24.26 10.48 -14.33
C ALA A 47 24.11 9.17 -13.53
N ALA A 48 22.94 8.55 -13.63
CA ALA A 48 22.71 7.21 -13.10
C ALA A 48 23.28 6.20 -14.09
N VAL A 49 24.41 5.58 -13.74
CA VAL A 49 24.90 4.39 -14.42
C VAL A 49 23.99 3.23 -14.02
N ILE A 50 23.06 2.88 -14.90
CA ILE A 50 22.22 1.69 -14.75
C ILE A 50 23.08 0.48 -15.14
N GLY A 51 23.66 -0.18 -14.14
CA GLY A 51 24.26 -1.50 -14.31
C GLY A 51 23.17 -2.56 -14.40
N VAL A 52 22.65 -2.83 -15.59
CA VAL A 52 21.82 -4.00 -15.85
C VAL A 52 22.74 -5.22 -16.01
N ALA A 53 22.79 -6.09 -15.01
CA ALA A 53 23.24 -7.46 -15.18
C ALA A 53 22.01 -8.35 -15.42
N VAL A 54 21.63 -8.53 -16.69
CA VAL A 54 20.68 -9.60 -17.07
C VAL A 54 21.46 -10.92 -17.01
N VAL A 55 21.29 -11.67 -15.92
CA VAL A 55 21.62 -13.09 -15.95
C VAL A 55 20.36 -13.81 -16.42
N ALA A 56 20.32 -14.06 -17.73
CA ALA A 56 19.37 -14.96 -18.34
C ALA A 56 19.67 -16.40 -17.87
N VAL A 57 18.85 -16.94 -16.98
CA VAL A 57 18.74 -18.39 -16.82
C VAL A 57 17.50 -18.85 -17.57
N LEU A 58 17.71 -19.17 -18.85
CA LEU A 58 16.86 -20.04 -19.63
C LEU A 58 16.87 -21.42 -18.97
N THR A 59 15.79 -21.81 -18.31
CA THR A 59 15.47 -23.23 -18.15
C THR A 59 14.14 -23.50 -18.82
N ALA A 60 14.23 -24.38 -19.81
CA ALA A 60 13.17 -24.78 -20.70
C ALA A 60 12.02 -25.45 -19.93
N GLY A 61 10.80 -25.07 -20.29
CA GLY A 61 9.56 -25.71 -19.86
C GLY A 61 8.49 -25.55 -20.93
N VAL A 62 8.83 -25.88 -22.19
CA VAL A 62 7.84 -26.10 -23.25
C VAL A 62 7.74 -27.61 -23.43
N ILE A 63 6.54 -28.16 -23.25
CA ILE A 63 5.89 -29.25 -24.03
C ILE A 63 4.88 -29.95 -23.11
N GLY A 64 3.60 -29.94 -23.52
CA GLY A 64 2.64 -30.98 -23.15
C GLY A 64 1.23 -30.49 -22.87
N GLY A 65 0.39 -30.35 -23.90
CA GLY A 65 -1.04 -30.16 -23.66
C GLY A 65 -1.92 -29.79 -24.85
N LEU A 66 -1.60 -30.20 -26.08
CA LEU A 66 -2.55 -30.13 -27.18
C LEU A 66 -2.76 -31.51 -27.82
N ILE A 67 -4.02 -31.96 -27.73
CA ILE A 67 -4.75 -32.93 -28.57
C ILE A 67 -4.59 -34.43 -28.24
N GLY A 68 -5.74 -35.06 -27.96
CA GLY A 68 -5.97 -36.51 -27.89
C GLY A 68 -7.36 -36.80 -27.31
N ASN A 69 -8.42 -36.43 -28.03
CA ASN A 69 -9.27 -37.31 -28.83
C ASN A 69 -10.02 -38.40 -28.03
N HIS A 70 -11.34 -38.30 -28.13
CA HIS A 70 -12.35 -39.26 -27.69
C HIS A 70 -12.03 -40.67 -28.23
N MET A 71 -11.96 -41.67 -27.35
CA MET A 71 -12.48 -43.04 -27.55
C MET A 71 -12.14 -43.92 -26.32
N ALA A 72 -13.19 -44.55 -25.79
CA ALA A 72 -13.27 -45.76 -24.95
C ALA A 72 -11.97 -46.41 -24.42
N THR A 73 -11.81 -46.49 -23.10
CA THR A 73 -12.02 -47.71 -22.28
C THR A 73 -11.58 -47.44 -20.85
N GLY A 74 -12.32 -47.99 -19.88
CA GLY A 74 -12.10 -47.76 -18.47
C GLY A 74 -10.76 -48.31 -17.99
N THR A 75 -9.82 -47.41 -17.77
CA THR A 75 -8.75 -47.57 -16.78
C THR A 75 -8.76 -46.32 -15.94
N THR A 76 -9.21 -46.45 -14.69
CA THR A 76 -9.06 -45.42 -13.66
C THR A 76 -7.57 -45.13 -13.52
N ALA A 77 -7.09 -44.08 -14.18
CA ALA A 77 -5.72 -43.64 -14.03
C ALA A 77 -5.51 -43.26 -12.56
N ALA A 78 -4.52 -43.87 -11.91
CA ALA A 78 -4.14 -43.48 -10.56
C ALA A 78 -3.81 -41.98 -10.55
N PRO A 79 -4.26 -41.22 -9.54
CA PRO A 79 -3.93 -39.81 -9.44
C PRO A 79 -2.40 -39.64 -9.45
N PRO A 80 -1.87 -38.63 -10.18
CA PRO A 80 -0.44 -38.40 -10.21
C PRO A 80 0.08 -38.17 -8.78
N PRO A 81 1.31 -38.62 -8.47
CA PRO A 81 1.89 -38.40 -7.14
C PRO A 81 1.90 -36.91 -6.81
N PRO A 82 1.73 -36.53 -5.52
CA PRO A 82 1.76 -35.14 -5.11
C PRO A 82 3.03 -34.46 -5.63
N ALA A 83 2.86 -33.30 -6.27
CA ALA A 83 4.00 -32.49 -6.66
C ALA A 83 4.84 -32.17 -5.42
N ALA A 84 6.16 -32.36 -5.52
CA ALA A 84 7.07 -32.00 -4.45
C ALA A 84 6.90 -30.51 -4.11
N ALA A 85 6.84 -30.20 -2.81
CA ALA A 85 6.77 -28.82 -2.36
C ALA A 85 8.01 -28.04 -2.86
N PRO A 86 7.86 -26.75 -3.23
CA PRO A 86 8.99 -25.92 -3.59
C PRO A 86 10.02 -25.87 -2.44
N PRO A 87 11.32 -25.74 -2.76
CA PRO A 87 12.34 -25.57 -1.73
C PRO A 87 12.09 -24.29 -0.92
N ALA A 88 12.45 -24.33 0.37
CA ALA A 88 12.40 -23.16 1.22
C ALA A 88 13.32 -22.03 0.68
N PRO A 89 12.96 -20.75 0.87
CA PRO A 89 13.78 -19.64 0.41
C PRO A 89 15.12 -19.60 1.14
N THR A 90 16.17 -19.20 0.43
CA THR A 90 17.51 -19.01 1.01
C THR A 90 17.54 -17.76 1.89
N ALA A 91 18.50 -17.69 2.83
CA ALA A 91 18.69 -16.51 3.68
C ALA A 91 18.92 -15.22 2.85
N GLU A 92 19.60 -15.33 1.72
CA GLU A 92 19.84 -14.21 0.80
C GLU A 92 18.55 -13.76 0.10
N GLN A 93 17.69 -14.70 -0.31
CA GLN A 93 16.37 -14.39 -0.88
C GLN A 93 15.45 -13.72 0.16
N VAL A 94 15.49 -14.18 1.41
CA VAL A 94 14.75 -13.54 2.51
C VAL A 94 15.25 -12.12 2.72
N LYS A 95 16.58 -11.93 2.78
CA LYS A 95 17.20 -10.61 2.93
C LYS A 95 16.82 -9.65 1.82
N ALA A 96 16.95 -10.07 0.56
CA ALA A 96 16.59 -9.25 -0.59
C ALA A 96 15.10 -8.85 -0.58
N SER A 97 14.21 -9.81 -0.31
CA SER A 97 12.76 -9.56 -0.22
C SER A 97 12.41 -8.61 0.92
N THR A 98 13.10 -8.74 2.05
CA THR A 98 12.86 -7.89 3.23
C THR A 98 13.29 -6.46 2.97
N ILE A 99 14.46 -6.27 2.33
CA ILE A 99 14.96 -4.96 1.93
C ILE A 99 14.00 -4.30 0.94
N ASP A 100 13.52 -5.02 -0.07
CA ASP A 100 12.55 -4.48 -1.03
C ASP A 100 11.24 -4.05 -0.33
N LEU A 101 10.67 -4.93 0.50
CA LEU A 101 9.46 -4.63 1.25
C LEU A 101 9.61 -3.38 2.12
N CYS A 102 10.66 -3.30 2.94
CA CYS A 102 10.89 -2.15 3.81
C CYS A 102 11.16 -0.86 3.02
N THR A 103 11.86 -0.95 1.89
CA THR A 103 12.13 0.20 1.01
C THR A 103 10.84 0.75 0.42
N ARG A 104 9.97 -0.13 -0.10
CA ARG A 104 8.69 0.27 -0.69
C ARG A 104 7.69 0.72 0.38
N PHE A 105 7.66 0.09 1.55
CA PHE A 105 6.91 0.57 2.72
C PHE A 105 7.29 2.03 3.05
N ALA A 106 8.59 2.30 3.19
CA ALA A 106 9.10 3.63 3.49
C ALA A 106 8.74 4.67 2.41
N ALA A 107 8.89 4.30 1.13
CA ALA A 107 8.55 5.16 0.01
C ALA A 107 7.05 5.49 -0.06
N GLY A 108 6.17 4.49 0.16
CA GLY A 108 4.72 4.68 0.18
C GLY A 108 4.28 5.67 1.26
N TYR A 109 4.84 5.53 2.47
CA TYR A 109 4.58 6.48 3.57
C TYR A 109 5.08 7.88 3.29
N ARG A 110 6.26 8.02 2.65
CA ARG A 110 6.81 9.33 2.29
C ARG A 110 6.03 10.04 1.19
N ALA A 111 5.28 9.30 0.38
CA ALA A 111 4.44 9.86 -0.66
C ALA A 111 3.09 10.40 -0.12
N MET A 112 2.68 10.03 1.09
CA MET A 112 1.42 10.51 1.66
C MET A 112 1.53 11.98 2.10
N PRO A 113 0.53 12.83 1.80
CA PRO A 113 0.48 14.18 2.30
C PRO A 113 0.20 14.20 3.80
N SER A 114 0.66 15.26 4.48
CA SER A 114 0.34 15.53 5.88
C SER A 114 -0.23 16.95 6.00
N PRO A 115 -1.43 17.14 6.59
CA PRO A 115 -2.31 16.10 7.13
C PRO A 115 -3.04 15.31 6.04
N GLN A 116 -3.39 14.06 6.34
CA GLN A 116 -4.28 13.23 5.52
C GLN A 116 -5.72 13.67 5.77
N ARG A 117 -6.49 13.98 4.71
CA ARG A 117 -7.85 14.52 4.86
C ARG A 117 -8.93 13.71 4.17
N SER A 118 -8.55 12.82 3.27
CA SER A 118 -9.49 12.02 2.49
C SER A 118 -8.89 10.68 2.07
N THR A 119 -9.75 9.76 1.63
CA THR A 119 -9.31 8.50 0.99
C THR A 119 -8.39 8.76 -0.20
N GLY A 120 -8.64 9.80 -1.00
CA GLY A 120 -7.83 10.13 -2.17
C GLY A 120 -6.38 10.47 -1.84
N ASP A 121 -6.12 10.97 -0.62
CA ASP A 121 -4.78 11.32 -0.15
C ASP A 121 -3.91 10.10 0.18
N ILE A 122 -4.54 9.00 0.58
CA ILE A 122 -3.84 7.86 1.20
C ILE A 122 -3.95 6.56 0.40
N LEU A 123 -5.05 6.36 -0.34
CA LEU A 123 -5.32 5.11 -1.04
C LEU A 123 -4.22 4.75 -2.06
N PRO A 124 -3.66 5.68 -2.87
CA PRO A 124 -2.59 5.34 -3.79
C PRO A 124 -1.34 4.80 -3.08
N SER A 125 -0.93 5.44 -1.98
CA SER A 125 0.23 4.99 -1.18
C SER A 125 -0.01 3.63 -0.54
N TYR A 126 -1.19 3.40 0.04
CA TYR A 126 -1.49 2.11 0.66
C TYR A 126 -1.65 0.98 -0.35
N ASN A 127 -2.14 1.26 -1.56
CA ASN A 127 -2.14 0.27 -2.65
C ASN A 127 -0.71 -0.10 -3.07
N TYR A 128 0.18 0.89 -3.20
CA TYR A 128 1.59 0.64 -3.49
C TYR A 128 2.28 -0.23 -2.41
N ILE A 129 1.97 0.02 -1.13
CA ILE A 129 2.50 -0.79 -0.02
C ILE A 129 1.89 -2.21 -0.03
N SER A 130 0.59 -2.34 -0.31
CA SER A 130 -0.06 -3.64 -0.43
C SER A 130 0.53 -4.48 -1.57
N GLU A 131 0.85 -3.85 -2.69
CA GLU A 131 1.53 -4.51 -3.80
C GLU A 131 2.94 -4.96 -3.38
N ALA A 132 3.69 -4.11 -2.66
CA ALA A 132 5.00 -4.49 -2.13
C ALA A 132 4.94 -5.69 -1.17
N LEU A 133 3.95 -5.73 -0.26
CA LEU A 133 3.75 -6.87 0.64
C LEU A 133 3.46 -8.17 -0.11
N ASN A 134 2.68 -8.09 -1.19
CA ASN A 134 2.33 -9.24 -2.03
C ASN A 134 3.51 -9.70 -2.90
N ALA A 135 4.31 -8.75 -3.40
CA ALA A 135 5.49 -9.02 -4.23
C ALA A 135 6.64 -9.66 -3.45
N ASN A 136 6.63 -9.56 -2.12
CA ASN A 136 7.70 -10.04 -1.24
C ASN A 136 7.22 -11.16 -0.29
N PRO A 137 6.80 -12.34 -0.82
CA PRO A 137 6.31 -13.43 0.02
C PRO A 137 7.41 -14.05 0.91
N ASN A 138 8.68 -13.87 0.55
CA ASN A 138 9.81 -14.43 1.28
C ASN A 138 10.45 -13.45 2.26
N ALA A 139 9.93 -12.22 2.39
CA ALA A 139 10.44 -11.28 3.39
C ALA A 139 10.27 -11.84 4.81
N ASP A 140 11.07 -11.32 5.74
CA ASP A 140 11.02 -11.64 7.16
C ASP A 140 9.58 -11.59 7.69
N THR A 141 9.17 -12.66 8.37
CA THR A 141 7.77 -12.85 8.76
C THR A 141 7.29 -11.79 9.73
N ALA A 142 8.11 -11.36 10.68
CA ALA A 142 7.72 -10.34 11.65
C ALA A 142 7.51 -8.98 10.97
N ILE A 143 8.38 -8.63 10.01
CA ILE A 143 8.22 -7.41 9.19
C ILE A 143 6.97 -7.51 8.31
N ARG A 144 6.74 -8.64 7.64
CA ARG A 144 5.54 -8.85 6.81
C ARG A 144 4.26 -8.71 7.63
N ASP A 145 4.23 -9.30 8.82
CA ASP A 145 3.08 -9.23 9.73
C ASP A 145 2.82 -7.80 10.21
N ALA A 146 3.87 -7.06 10.57
CA ALA A 146 3.74 -5.66 10.98
C ALA A 146 3.22 -4.78 9.83
N VAL A 147 3.72 -4.95 8.60
CA VAL A 147 3.23 -4.23 7.42
C VAL A 147 1.78 -4.62 7.09
N ALA A 148 1.41 -5.90 7.25
CA ALA A 148 0.04 -6.37 7.05
C ALA A 148 -0.93 -5.74 8.07
N GLN A 149 -0.51 -5.60 9.33
CA GLN A 149 -1.29 -4.92 10.37
C GLN A 149 -1.44 -3.42 10.07
N SER A 150 -0.37 -2.76 9.62
CA SER A 150 -0.41 -1.37 9.17
C SER A 150 -1.43 -1.19 8.03
N LEU A 151 -1.40 -2.06 7.01
CA LEU A 151 -2.38 -2.05 5.92
C LEU A 151 -3.81 -2.36 6.39
N LYS A 152 -3.99 -3.14 7.46
CA LYS A 152 -5.31 -3.32 8.07
C LYS A 152 -5.81 -2.01 8.68
N MET A 153 -4.99 -1.32 9.46
CA MET A 153 -5.34 -0.01 10.03
C MET A 153 -5.60 1.04 8.95
N ALA A 154 -4.88 0.98 7.84
CA ALA A 154 -5.12 1.83 6.67
C ALA A 154 -6.49 1.58 6.04
N ARG A 155 -6.93 0.32 5.91
CA ARG A 155 -8.30 0.00 5.43
C ARG A 155 -9.35 0.52 6.41
N ASP A 156 -9.11 0.37 7.71
CA ASP A 156 -9.98 0.92 8.75
C ASP A 156 -10.08 2.46 8.62
N GLN A 157 -8.96 3.15 8.39
CA GLN A 157 -8.92 4.59 8.11
C GLN A 157 -9.71 4.99 6.86
N ILE A 158 -9.49 4.29 5.74
CA ILE A 158 -10.18 4.53 4.47
C ILE A 158 -11.69 4.35 4.65
N SER A 159 -12.10 3.31 5.38
CA SER A 159 -13.51 3.07 5.67
C SER A 159 -14.11 4.18 6.54
N ASN A 160 -13.34 4.71 7.50
CA ASN A 160 -13.74 5.84 8.33
C ASN A 160 -13.91 7.13 7.51
N PHE A 161 -13.14 7.32 6.44
CA PHE A 161 -13.29 8.46 5.51
C PHE A 161 -14.41 8.29 4.47
N SER A 162 -15.05 7.12 4.38
CA SER A 162 -15.92 6.79 3.24
C SER A 162 -17.38 7.25 3.37
N ASP A 163 -17.79 7.67 4.57
CA ASP A 163 -19.19 7.99 4.93
C ASP A 163 -20.21 6.90 4.56
N GLN A 164 -19.76 5.67 4.30
CA GLN A 164 -20.64 4.59 3.88
C GLN A 164 -21.56 4.15 5.03
N PRO A 165 -22.86 3.95 4.78
CA PRO A 165 -23.74 3.37 5.79
C PRO A 165 -23.42 1.89 5.98
N ARG A 166 -23.64 1.39 7.21
CA ARG A 166 -23.59 -0.05 7.49
C ARG A 166 -24.83 -0.71 6.89
N VAL A 167 -24.65 -1.53 5.85
CA VAL A 167 -25.72 -2.26 5.17
C VAL A 167 -25.23 -3.64 4.74
N GLY A 168 -25.94 -4.70 5.15
CA GLY A 168 -25.53 -6.08 4.84
C GLY A 168 -24.11 -6.36 5.35
N ALA A 169 -23.22 -6.81 4.46
CA ALA A 169 -21.81 -7.08 4.76
C ALA A 169 -20.90 -5.84 4.68
N ILE A 170 -21.44 -4.65 4.39
CA ILE A 170 -20.68 -3.39 4.36
C ILE A 170 -20.58 -2.88 5.80
N GLU A 171 -19.39 -3.01 6.39
CA GLU A 171 -19.14 -2.64 7.77
C GLU A 171 -17.93 -1.70 7.91
N PRO A 172 -18.11 -0.38 7.75
CA PRO A 172 -17.03 0.58 7.97
C PRO A 172 -16.58 0.58 9.43
N SER A 173 -15.28 0.81 9.64
CA SER A 173 -14.69 0.91 10.96
C SER A 173 -15.25 2.11 11.71
N LYS A 174 -15.68 1.88 12.96
CA LYS A 174 -16.17 2.92 13.88
C LYS A 174 -15.18 3.28 14.98
N THR A 175 -14.13 2.48 15.11
CA THR A 175 -13.19 2.53 16.23
C THR A 175 -11.79 2.89 15.77
N TRP A 176 -11.64 3.34 14.52
CA TRP A 176 -10.36 3.81 14.03
C TRP A 176 -9.95 5.07 14.79
N THR A 177 -8.69 5.12 15.21
CA THR A 177 -8.06 6.32 15.73
C THR A 177 -6.69 6.53 15.11
N ALA A 178 -6.27 7.78 14.99
CA ALA A 178 -4.96 8.12 14.45
C ALA A 178 -3.85 7.58 15.37
N GLU A 179 -4.04 7.61 16.68
CA GLU A 179 -3.05 7.12 17.65
C GLU A 179 -2.79 5.61 17.47
N ALA A 180 -3.85 4.81 17.33
CA ALA A 180 -3.73 3.37 17.14
C ALA A 180 -3.06 3.03 15.80
N ALA A 181 -3.41 3.75 14.72
CA ALA A 181 -2.77 3.57 13.42
C ALA A 181 -1.28 3.93 13.47
N ASN A 182 -0.93 5.07 14.08
CA ASN A 182 0.44 5.51 14.21
C ASN A 182 1.29 4.52 15.03
N ALA A 183 0.74 3.90 16.08
CA ALA A 183 1.45 2.90 16.87
C ALA A 183 1.80 1.65 16.05
N VAL A 184 0.87 1.15 15.23
CA VAL A 184 1.09 0.00 14.35
C VAL A 184 2.11 0.34 13.26
N ASP A 185 2.00 1.52 12.67
CA ASP A 185 2.93 1.98 11.64
C ASP A 185 4.34 2.15 12.20
N GLN A 186 4.46 2.72 13.40
CA GLN A 186 5.73 2.90 14.09
C GLN A 186 6.40 1.55 14.38
N HIS A 187 5.63 0.53 14.76
CA HIS A 187 6.16 -0.82 14.95
C HIS A 187 6.78 -1.39 13.66
N ALA A 188 6.10 -1.24 12.52
CA ALA A 188 6.65 -1.67 11.22
C ALA A 188 7.93 -0.89 10.86
N TRP A 189 7.97 0.42 11.12
CA TRP A 189 9.16 1.24 10.93
C TRP A 189 10.34 0.78 11.81
N ASP A 190 10.07 0.46 13.07
CA ASP A 190 11.12 0.04 14.01
C ASP A 190 11.72 -1.30 13.61
N LEU A 191 10.89 -2.26 13.18
CA LEU A 191 11.39 -3.53 12.63
C LEU A 191 12.22 -3.31 11.37
N CYS A 192 11.74 -2.49 10.42
CA CYS A 192 12.48 -2.20 9.19
C CYS A 192 13.82 -1.48 9.45
N LYS A 193 13.89 -0.58 10.43
CA LYS A 193 15.14 0.10 10.79
C LYS A 193 16.13 -0.83 11.51
N ALA A 194 15.62 -1.72 12.36
CA ALA A 194 16.44 -2.65 13.11
C ALA A 194 16.98 -3.81 12.25
N TYR A 195 16.40 -4.04 11.08
CA TYR A 195 16.78 -5.15 10.21
C TYR A 195 18.24 -5.08 9.74
N GLY A 196 19.05 -6.04 10.18
CA GLY A 196 20.47 -6.15 9.81
C GLY A 196 21.42 -5.21 10.56
N SER A 197 20.92 -4.54 11.61
CA SER A 197 21.73 -3.74 12.55
C SER A 197 22.40 -4.59 13.62
#